data_AF-A0A972NSR4-F1
#
_entry.id   AF-A0A972NSR4-F1
#
_cell.length_a   1.000
_cell.length_b   1.000
_cell.length_c   1.000
_cell.angle_alpha   90.00
_cell.angle_beta   90.00
_cell.angle_gamma   90.00
#
_symmetry.space_group_name_H-M   'P 1'
#
loop_
_entity.id
_entity.type
_entity.pdbx_description
1 polymer ?
#
loop_
_entity_poly.entity_id
_entity_poly.type
_entity_poly.pdbx_seq_one_letter_code
_entity_poly.pdbx_strand_id
1 'polypeptide(L)'
;MTSSFLQMGFGPSVTAKSATPATDGYDGTFGGFPYNIHPVATPDVYAALLAAIADNDVTVTPYSPRVVSSAQLWANYQTQAQSVLTESDKTILRCYENGVTVPAAWATYRKALRAIISATSGDPAQPLPARPAYPAGT
;
A
#
# COMPACT_ATOMS: atom_id res chain seq x y z
N MET A 1 -2.73 3.86 -45.45
CA MET A 1 -2.04 2.72 -44.82
C MET A 1 -1.87 3.08 -43.36
N THR A 2 -2.37 2.27 -42.44
CA THR A 2 -2.20 2.51 -40.99
C THR A 2 -0.85 1.92 -40.60
N SER A 3 0.05 2.73 -40.03
CA SER A 3 1.35 2.25 -39.56
C SER A 3 1.17 1.23 -38.43
N SER A 4 1.93 0.13 -38.44
CA SER A 4 1.88 -0.85 -37.34
C SER A 4 2.47 -0.28 -36.06
N PHE A 5 2.10 -0.83 -34.91
CA PHE A 5 2.60 -0.40 -33.61
C PHE A 5 4.14 -0.36 -33.53
N LEU A 6 4.81 -1.38 -34.07
CA LEU A 6 6.28 -1.42 -34.14
C LEU A 6 6.84 -0.39 -35.14
N GLN A 7 6.18 -0.18 -36.28
CA GLN A 7 6.60 0.83 -37.27
C GLN A 7 6.46 2.26 -36.75
N MET A 8 5.58 2.49 -35.78
CA MET A 8 5.48 3.77 -35.07
C MET A 8 6.66 4.00 -34.11
N GLY A 9 7.53 3.00 -33.88
CA GLY A 9 8.70 3.12 -33.00
C GLY A 9 8.45 2.66 -31.55
N PHE A 10 7.35 1.94 -31.31
CA PHE A 10 7.10 1.32 -30.02
C PHE A 10 7.87 0.01 -29.84
N GLY A 11 8.22 -0.30 -28.60
CA GLY A 11 8.83 -1.57 -28.23
C GLY A 11 7.90 -2.77 -28.43
N PRO A 12 8.46 -4.00 -28.58
CA PRO A 12 7.69 -5.22 -28.80
C PRO A 12 7.05 -5.79 -27.52
N SER A 13 7.13 -5.06 -26.40
CA SER A 13 6.53 -5.47 -25.15
C SER A 13 5.85 -4.30 -24.45
N VAL A 14 4.71 -4.60 -23.83
CA VAL A 14 3.95 -3.65 -23.00
C VAL A 14 3.52 -4.34 -21.71
N THR A 15 3.22 -3.56 -20.68
CA THR A 15 2.69 -4.02 -19.40
C THR A 15 1.32 -3.41 -19.18
N ALA A 16 0.33 -4.23 -18.82
CA ALA A 16 -0.99 -3.72 -18.46
C ALA A 16 -0.90 -2.91 -17.16
N LYS A 17 -1.50 -1.71 -17.15
CA LYS A 17 -1.37 -0.77 -16.03
C LYS A 17 -2.23 -1.14 -14.83
N SER A 18 -3.35 -1.83 -15.06
CA SER A 18 -4.21 -2.40 -14.04
C SER A 18 -4.89 -3.68 -14.52
N ALA A 19 -5.80 -4.21 -13.71
CA ALA A 19 -6.69 -5.31 -14.08
C ALA A 19 -7.69 -4.93 -15.20
N THR A 20 -7.82 -3.64 -15.55
CA THR A 20 -8.76 -3.13 -16.56
C THR A 20 -8.06 -2.28 -17.63
N PRO A 21 -7.06 -2.82 -18.37
CA PRO A 21 -6.26 -2.05 -19.33
C PRO A 21 -7.07 -1.47 -20.50
N ALA A 22 -8.31 -1.92 -20.68
CA ALA A 22 -9.28 -1.29 -21.57
C ALA A 22 -9.67 0.15 -21.16
N THR A 23 -9.46 0.49 -19.88
CA THR A 23 -9.82 1.79 -19.31
C THR A 23 -8.58 2.65 -19.08
N ASP A 24 -7.52 2.09 -18.51
CA ASP A 24 -6.33 2.84 -18.07
C ASP A 24 -5.07 2.59 -18.91
N GLY A 25 -5.15 1.65 -19.86
CA GLY A 25 -4.13 1.45 -20.88
C GLY A 25 -2.96 0.57 -20.46
N TYR A 26 -1.84 0.79 -21.14
CA TYR A 26 -0.61 0.01 -21.02
C TYR A 26 0.61 0.92 -20.88
N ASP A 27 1.64 0.45 -20.19
CA ASP A 27 2.95 1.08 -20.17
C ASP A 27 3.89 0.31 -21.11
N GLY A 28 4.59 1.03 -21.97
CA GLY A 28 5.55 0.47 -22.93
C GLY A 28 6.73 1.40 -23.14
N THR A 29 7.42 1.25 -24.27
CA THR A 29 8.48 2.17 -24.67
C THR A 29 8.26 2.71 -26.07
N PHE A 30 8.67 3.96 -26.31
CA PHE A 30 8.66 4.63 -27.61
C PHE A 30 10.05 5.23 -27.86
N GLY A 31 10.74 4.78 -28.89
CA GLY A 31 12.14 5.20 -29.13
C GLY A 31 13.07 4.91 -27.96
N GLY A 32 12.77 3.89 -27.15
CA GLY A 32 13.51 3.52 -25.93
C GLY A 32 13.10 4.28 -24.66
N PHE A 33 12.19 5.25 -24.73
CA PHE A 33 11.72 5.99 -23.56
C PHE A 33 10.40 5.41 -23.03
N PRO A 34 10.15 5.43 -21.71
CA PRO A 34 8.87 5.03 -21.14
C PRO A 34 7.72 5.83 -21.75
N TYR A 35 6.65 5.13 -22.14
CA TYR A 35 5.48 5.74 -22.77
C TYR A 35 4.20 5.09 -22.25
N ASN A 36 3.20 5.91 -21.93
CA ASN A 36 1.88 5.45 -21.51
C ASN A 36 0.92 5.46 -22.71
N ILE A 37 0.34 4.30 -23.01
CA ILE A 37 -0.59 4.09 -24.12
C ILE A 37 -1.99 4.00 -23.53
N HIS A 38 -2.76 5.08 -23.65
CA HIS A 38 -4.07 5.23 -23.01
C HIS A 38 -5.20 5.24 -24.06
N PRO A 39 -6.34 4.55 -23.83
CA PRO A 39 -7.45 4.47 -24.79
C PRO A 39 -8.04 5.84 -25.14
N VAL A 40 -8.05 6.78 -24.19
CA VAL A 40 -8.60 8.14 -24.38
C VAL A 40 -7.54 9.17 -24.77
N ALA A 41 -6.31 9.06 -24.23
CA ALA A 41 -5.30 10.11 -24.44
C ALA A 41 -4.48 9.87 -25.71
N THR A 42 -4.35 8.61 -26.12
CA THR A 42 -3.59 8.20 -27.32
C THR A 42 -4.40 7.15 -28.11
N PRO A 43 -5.61 7.48 -28.59
CA PRO A 43 -6.54 6.51 -29.16
C PRO A 43 -5.98 5.79 -30.39
N ASP A 44 -5.24 6.48 -31.26
CA ASP A 44 -4.64 5.88 -32.45
C ASP A 44 -3.55 4.87 -32.10
N VAL A 45 -2.69 5.21 -31.13
CA VAL A 45 -1.64 4.31 -30.62
C VAL A 45 -2.27 3.11 -29.93
N TYR A 46 -3.32 3.34 -29.14
CA TYR A 46 -4.04 2.29 -28.44
C TYR A 46 -4.72 1.31 -29.42
N ALA A 47 -5.36 1.82 -30.49
CA ALA A 47 -5.93 1.01 -31.54
C ALA A 47 -4.86 0.19 -32.28
N ALA A 48 -3.71 0.79 -32.60
CA ALA A 48 -2.58 0.10 -33.22
C ALA A 48 -2.01 -1.01 -32.31
N LEU A 49 -1.94 -0.76 -31.00
CA LEU A 49 -1.54 -1.77 -30.02
C LEU A 49 -2.51 -2.95 -29.99
N LEU A 50 -3.82 -2.71 -29.96
CA LEU A 50 -4.82 -3.79 -29.95
C LEU A 50 -4.73 -4.68 -31.18
N ALA A 51 -4.49 -4.09 -32.36
CA ALA A 51 -4.24 -4.86 -33.59
C ALA A 51 -2.96 -5.71 -33.46
N ALA A 52 -1.85 -5.13 -33.00
CA ALA A 52 -0.59 -5.85 -32.81
C ALA A 52 -0.70 -6.98 -31.76
N ILE A 53 -1.52 -6.83 -30.73
CA ILE A 53 -1.82 -7.89 -29.77
C ILE A 53 -2.60 -9.03 -30.45
N ALA A 54 -3.61 -8.72 -31.25
CA ALA A 54 -4.41 -9.71 -31.97
C ALA A 54 -3.55 -10.53 -32.96
N ASP A 55 -2.55 -9.89 -33.57
CA ASP A 55 -1.61 -10.51 -34.50
C ASP A 55 -0.45 -11.25 -33.79
N ASN A 56 -0.35 -11.16 -32.46
CA ASN A 56 0.76 -11.67 -31.63
C ASN A 56 2.14 -11.02 -31.91
N ASP A 57 2.16 -9.79 -32.44
CA ASP A 57 3.38 -9.02 -32.69
C ASP A 57 3.95 -8.36 -31.43
N VAL A 58 3.13 -8.20 -30.38
CA VAL A 58 3.51 -7.58 -29.12
C VAL A 58 3.26 -8.54 -27.96
N THR A 59 4.25 -8.68 -27.07
CA THR A 59 4.08 -9.42 -25.82
C THR A 59 3.48 -8.51 -24.76
N VAL A 60 2.33 -8.92 -24.22
CA VAL A 60 1.67 -8.22 -23.11
C VAL A 60 2.05 -8.90 -21.80
N THR A 61 2.70 -8.15 -20.90
CA THR A 61 2.86 -8.55 -19.51
C THR A 61 1.56 -8.21 -18.77
N PRO A 62 0.83 -9.19 -18.21
CA PRO A 62 -0.39 -8.92 -17.48
C PRO A 62 -0.13 -8.10 -16.22
N TYR A 63 -1.12 -7.34 -15.79
CA TYR A 63 -1.06 -6.63 -14.53
C TYR A 63 -0.98 -7.62 -13.37
N SER A 64 0.00 -7.41 -12.49
CA SER A 64 0.14 -8.15 -11.24
C SER A 64 -0.03 -7.17 -10.08
N PRO A 65 -1.17 -7.18 -9.36
CA PRO A 65 -1.36 -6.31 -8.22
C PRO A 65 -0.35 -6.62 -7.13
N ARG A 66 0.08 -5.59 -6.40
CA ARG A 66 0.91 -5.78 -5.21
C ARG A 66 0.10 -6.50 -4.14
N VAL A 67 0.47 -7.75 -3.85
CA VAL A 67 -0.09 -8.50 -2.73
C VAL A 67 0.66 -8.10 -1.46
N VAL A 68 -0.03 -7.49 -0.50
CA VAL A 68 0.53 -7.23 0.83
C VAL A 68 0.50 -8.52 1.62
N SER A 69 1.65 -8.97 2.12
CA SER A 69 1.71 -10.21 2.89
C SER A 69 1.11 -10.04 4.28
N SER A 70 0.66 -11.14 4.88
CA SER A 70 0.20 -11.14 6.29
C SER A 70 1.27 -10.61 7.24
N ALA A 71 2.55 -10.91 6.98
CA ALA A 71 3.67 -10.38 7.75
C ALA A 71 3.81 -8.85 7.64
N GLN A 72 3.59 -8.28 6.44
CA GLN A 72 3.59 -6.82 6.25
C GLN A 72 2.42 -6.16 6.96
N LEU A 73 1.22 -6.76 6.90
CA LEU A 73 0.06 -6.27 7.64
C LEU A 73 0.31 -6.30 9.14
N TRP A 74 0.90 -7.38 9.66
CA TRP A 74 1.27 -7.50 11.06
C TRP A 74 2.31 -6.45 11.48
N ALA A 75 3.37 -6.24 10.70
CA ALA A 75 4.38 -5.22 10.98
C ALA A 75 3.79 -3.80 11.02
N ASN A 76 2.84 -3.49 10.13
CA ASN A 76 2.10 -2.23 10.16
C ASN A 76 1.27 -2.09 11.44
N TYR A 77 0.59 -3.17 11.85
CA TYR A 77 -0.18 -3.19 13.10
C TYR A 77 0.69 -2.98 14.34
N GLN A 78 1.87 -3.62 14.39
CA GLN A 78 2.86 -3.39 15.45
C GLN A 78 3.35 -1.94 15.50
N THR A 79 3.54 -1.31 14.33
CA THR A 79 3.92 0.10 14.23
C THR A 79 2.83 1.02 14.80
N GLN A 80 1.56 0.72 14.56
CA GLN A 80 0.43 1.46 15.16
C GLN A 80 0.42 1.28 16.68
N ALA A 81 0.60 0.05 17.19
CA ALA A 81 0.69 -0.21 18.62
C ALA A 81 1.85 0.54 19.28
N GLN A 82 3.01 0.63 18.60
CA GLN A 82 4.17 1.39 19.06
C GLN A 82 3.89 2.89 19.12
N SER A 83 3.24 3.45 18.10
CA SER A 83 2.86 4.87 18.09
C SER A 83 1.94 5.21 19.27
N VAL A 84 0.95 4.36 19.53
CA VAL A 84 0.01 4.53 20.64
C VAL A 84 0.69 4.34 22.00
N LEU A 85 1.64 3.40 22.11
CA LEU A 85 2.44 3.23 23.32
C LEU A 85 3.26 4.49 23.61
N THR A 86 3.92 5.05 22.60
CA THR A 86 4.67 6.31 22.72
C THR A 86 3.77 7.48 23.11
N GLU A 87 2.57 7.59 22.53
CA GLU A 87 1.61 8.63 22.93
C GLU A 87 1.23 8.51 24.41
N SER A 88 1.02 7.28 24.90
CA SER A 88 0.66 7.03 26.30
C SER A 88 1.77 7.35 27.30
N ASP A 89 3.03 7.53 26.85
CA ASP A 89 4.13 7.95 27.73
C ASP A 89 3.86 9.33 28.35
N LYS A 90 3.17 10.23 27.63
CA LYS A 90 2.79 11.56 28.16
C LYS A 90 1.94 11.44 29.43
N THR A 91 0.96 10.53 29.44
CA THR A 91 0.12 10.30 30.62
C THR A 91 0.95 9.78 31.79
N ILE A 92 1.90 8.88 31.53
CA ILE A 92 2.78 8.32 32.57
C ILE A 92 3.69 9.41 33.16
N LEU A 93 4.26 10.25 32.30
CA LEU A 93 5.09 11.38 32.73
C LEU A 93 4.27 12.35 33.60
N ARG A 94 3.06 12.73 33.17
CA ARG A 94 2.20 13.63 33.97
C ARG A 94 1.78 13.01 35.30
N CYS A 95 1.51 11.70 35.34
CA CYS A 95 1.25 11.01 36.61
C CYS A 95 2.44 11.19 37.56
N TYR A 96 3.65 10.90 37.05
CA TYR A 96 4.87 11.02 37.83
C TYR A 96 5.12 12.45 38.31
N GLU A 97 5.02 13.45 37.41
CA GLU A 97 5.26 14.87 37.70
C GLU A 97 4.28 15.44 38.74
N ASN A 98 3.03 14.99 38.74
CA ASN A 98 2.01 15.46 39.69
C ASN A 98 1.89 14.59 40.95
N GLY A 99 2.78 13.60 41.13
CA GLY A 99 2.69 12.65 42.25
C GLY A 99 1.42 11.78 42.23
N VAL A 100 0.76 11.66 41.07
CA VAL A 100 -0.42 10.83 40.87
C VAL A 100 0.03 9.40 40.59
N THR A 101 -0.54 8.44 41.31
CA THR A 101 -0.27 7.01 41.04
C THR A 101 -0.88 6.61 39.70
N VAL A 102 -0.09 5.96 38.83
CA VAL A 102 -0.57 5.46 37.54
C VAL A 102 -1.71 4.45 37.77
N PRO A 103 -2.92 4.66 37.22
CA PRO A 103 -4.02 3.73 37.43
C PRO A 103 -3.73 2.35 36.82
N ALA A 104 -4.22 1.30 37.47
CA ALA A 104 -4.03 -0.09 37.01
C ALA A 104 -4.51 -0.31 35.56
N ALA A 105 -5.57 0.37 35.13
CA ALA A 105 -6.06 0.31 33.75
C ALA A 105 -5.01 0.78 32.73
N TRP A 106 -4.23 1.83 33.04
CA TRP A 106 -3.13 2.31 32.18
C TRP A 106 -1.96 1.33 32.14
N ALA A 107 -1.63 0.69 33.27
CA ALA A 107 -0.62 -0.35 33.31
C ALA A 107 -1.02 -1.55 32.44
N THR A 108 -2.26 -2.03 32.57
CA THR A 108 -2.82 -3.12 31.77
C THR A 108 -2.83 -2.77 30.27
N TYR A 109 -3.31 -1.57 29.93
CA TYR A 109 -3.34 -1.07 28.56
C TYR A 109 -1.95 -1.07 27.90
N ARG A 110 -0.95 -0.47 28.57
CA ARG A 110 0.43 -0.42 28.06
C ARG A 110 1.07 -1.81 27.99
N LYS A 111 0.74 -2.71 28.92
CA LYS A 111 1.19 -4.11 28.85
C LYS A 111 0.62 -4.82 27.62
N ALA A 112 -0.66 -4.61 27.29
CA ALA A 112 -1.29 -5.19 26.10
C ALA A 112 -0.64 -4.67 24.80
N LEU A 113 -0.34 -3.37 24.72
CA LEU A 113 0.38 -2.80 23.56
C LEU A 113 1.77 -3.42 23.38
N ARG A 114 2.53 -3.58 24.48
CA ARG A 114 3.86 -4.23 24.42
C ARG A 114 3.76 -5.69 23.99
N ALA A 115 2.72 -6.40 24.40
CA ALA A 115 2.50 -7.79 23.97
C ALA A 115 2.35 -7.86 22.43
N ILE A 116 1.57 -6.96 21.82
CA ILE A 116 1.42 -6.86 20.36
C ILE A 116 2.78 -6.60 19.68
N ILE A 117 3.53 -5.61 20.18
CA ILE A 117 4.83 -5.21 19.60
C ILE A 117 5.85 -6.36 19.69
N SER A 118 5.82 -7.15 20.77
CA SER A 118 6.76 -8.26 20.96
C SER A 118 6.37 -9.55 20.23
N ALA A 119 5.10 -9.72 19.83
CA ALA A 119 4.63 -10.95 19.24
C ALA A 119 5.12 -11.11 17.79
N THR A 120 5.67 -12.28 17.45
CA THR A 120 6.21 -12.56 16.11
C THR A 120 5.14 -12.53 15.02
N SER A 121 3.91 -12.87 15.36
CA SER A 121 2.75 -12.87 14.46
C SER A 121 1.46 -12.65 15.24
N GLY A 122 0.38 -12.29 14.53
CA GLY A 122 -0.94 -12.09 15.10
C GLY A 122 -1.95 -11.68 14.04
N ASP A 123 -3.15 -11.32 14.49
CA ASP A 123 -4.23 -10.81 13.63
C ASP A 123 -4.14 -9.27 13.52
N PRO A 124 -3.81 -8.70 12.35
CA PRO A 124 -3.77 -7.25 12.14
C PRO A 124 -5.15 -6.63 11.94
N ALA A 125 -6.23 -7.42 11.78
CA ALA A 125 -7.59 -6.93 11.63
C ALA A 125 -8.29 -6.66 12.97
N GLN A 126 -7.74 -7.18 14.08
CA GLN A 126 -8.27 -6.91 15.40
C GLN A 126 -8.07 -5.42 15.78
N PRO A 127 -9.00 -4.80 16.53
CA PRO A 127 -8.79 -3.45 17.02
C PRO A 127 -7.64 -3.40 18.04
N LEU A 128 -6.91 -2.28 18.06
CA LEU A 128 -5.95 -2.00 19.12
C LEU A 128 -6.66 -1.98 20.50
N PRO A 129 -5.92 -2.27 21.59
CA PRO A 129 -6.46 -2.14 22.94
C PRO A 129 -7.10 -0.77 23.16
N ALA A 130 -8.29 -0.75 23.78
CA ALA A 130 -8.99 0.49 24.05
C ALA A 130 -8.23 1.33 25.08
N ARG A 131 -8.08 2.63 24.80
CA ARG A 131 -7.42 3.58 25.70
C ARG A 131 -8.29 3.79 26.96
N PRO A 132 -7.73 3.68 28.18
CA PRO A 132 -8.45 4.03 29.40
C PRO A 132 -8.73 5.53 29.49
N ALA A 133 -9.66 5.92 30.37
CA ALA A 133 -9.86 7.33 30.72
C ALA A 133 -8.58 7.93 31.34
N TYR A 134 -8.33 9.21 31.08
CA TYR A 134 -7.19 9.91 31.68
C TYR A 134 -7.29 9.93 33.21
N PRO A 135 -6.17 9.73 33.94
CA PRO A 135 -6.16 9.83 35.38
C PRO A 135 -6.55 11.24 35.84
N ALA A 136 -7.30 11.35 36.94
CA ALA A 136 -7.61 12.65 37.52
C ALA A 136 -6.32 13.37 37.95
N GLY A 137 -6.24 14.68 37.66
CA GLY A 137 -5.05 15.48 38.00
C GLY A 137 -3.85 15.27 37.07
N THR A 138 -4.09 14.81 35.83
CA THR A 138 -3.10 14.77 34.73
C THR A 138 -3.52 15.64 33.55
#